data_AF-A0A951WS16-F1
#
_entry.id   AF-A0A951WS16-F1
#
_cell.length_a   1.000
_cell.length_b   1.000
_cell.length_c   1.000
_cell.angle_alpha   90.00
_cell.angle_beta   90.00
_cell.angle_gamma   90.00
#
_symmetry.space_group_name_H-M   'P 1'
#
loop_
_entity.id
_entity.type
_entity.pdbx_description
1 polymer ?
#
loop_
_entity_poly.entity_id
_entity_poly.type
_entity_poly.pdbx_seq_one_letter_code
_entity_poly.pdbx_strand_id
1 'polypeptide(L)'
;MNAPLLHLADIDIDPALVRRLPSHLAYFHVALPIAEDDDTLTVAFAQPDNRATRELIEGALGSPIVAVRSRSDDILGVLDRVWQDVDLPERAIYLWSSDPLRLQTLSSYVARVVTPAYPELPMYAAPLGSAIGHTPDTRAVLLVAHSDTPEGRRDLVLRAPAAVWLVRDLASRPRKVLAVLRGTQPDRQLLTWLPALSQNLPIEIIVLAAATPAADASGSPLISRFAVMLSPDTPLGAHLASMRQAFARARIHGRVLLREGTLAEAVYGAVRDSPVDIMVLAAESQGATSIDVVEHVWGRIGAALVIKAHA
;
A
#
# COMPACT_ATOMS: atom_id res chain seq x y z
N MET A 1 -23.98 18.18 -10.58
CA MET A 1 -23.63 19.42 -11.31
C MET A 1 -22.37 19.08 -12.08
N ASN A 2 -22.32 19.28 -13.41
CA ASN A 2 -21.10 18.97 -14.16
C ASN A 2 -19.98 19.94 -13.78
N ALA A 3 -19.10 19.52 -12.88
CA ALA A 3 -17.91 20.28 -12.54
C ALA A 3 -16.98 20.41 -13.76
N PRO A 4 -16.40 21.59 -14.03
CA PRO A 4 -15.51 21.80 -15.16
C PRO A 4 -14.28 20.89 -15.08
N LEU A 5 -13.82 20.39 -16.23
CA LEU A 5 -12.59 19.62 -16.34
C LEU A 5 -11.39 20.56 -16.32
N LEU A 6 -10.49 20.36 -15.36
CA LEU A 6 -9.27 21.12 -15.19
C LEU A 6 -8.05 20.24 -15.49
N HIS A 7 -7.15 20.75 -16.31
CA HIS A 7 -5.84 20.13 -16.57
C HIS A 7 -4.83 20.66 -15.56
N LEU A 8 -4.29 19.78 -14.71
CA LEU A 8 -3.39 20.18 -13.62
C LEU A 8 -2.00 20.61 -14.10
N ALA A 9 -1.65 20.36 -15.36
CA ALA A 9 -0.39 20.79 -15.95
C ALA A 9 -0.33 22.31 -16.17
N ASP A 10 -1.48 22.98 -16.20
CA ASP A 10 -1.60 24.41 -16.53
C ASP A 10 -1.66 25.32 -15.29
N ILE A 11 -1.53 24.74 -14.09
CA ILE A 11 -1.60 25.45 -12.82
C ILE A 11 -0.32 25.23 -12.02
N ASP A 12 0.13 26.28 -11.34
CA ASP A 12 1.17 26.15 -10.33
C ASP A 12 0.53 25.66 -9.04
N ILE A 13 1.00 24.52 -8.54
CA ILE A 13 0.38 23.82 -7.41
C ILE A 13 1.27 23.98 -6.20
N ASP A 14 0.79 24.69 -5.19
CA ASP A 14 1.49 24.86 -3.92
C ASP A 14 1.54 23.52 -3.15
N PRO A 15 2.74 22.94 -2.92
CA PRO A 15 2.89 21.72 -2.14
C PRO A 15 2.37 21.83 -0.70
N ALA A 16 2.42 23.03 -0.09
CA ALA A 16 1.93 23.24 1.28
C ALA A 16 0.40 23.09 1.35
N LEU A 17 -0.31 23.66 0.38
CA LEU A 17 -1.76 23.54 0.25
C LEU A 17 -2.18 22.09 0.03
N VAL A 18 -1.49 21.39 -0.87
CA VAL A 18 -1.74 19.97 -1.16
C VAL A 18 -1.61 19.11 0.10
N ARG A 19 -0.59 19.38 0.93
CA ARG A 19 -0.31 18.64 2.18
C ARG A 19 -1.30 18.91 3.30
N ARG A 20 -2.20 19.90 3.17
CA ARG A 20 -3.29 20.10 4.14
C ARG A 20 -4.25 18.92 4.17
N LEU A 21 -4.38 18.19 3.05
CA LEU A 21 -5.13 16.95 3.02
C LEU A 21 -4.22 15.79 3.44
N PRO A 22 -4.57 14.98 4.46
CA PRO A 22 -3.81 13.80 4.80
C PRO A 22 -3.62 12.87 3.60
N SER A 23 -2.40 12.36 3.42
CA SER A 23 -2.00 11.63 2.21
C SER A 23 -2.93 10.44 1.91
N HIS A 24 -3.33 9.70 2.94
CA HIS A 24 -4.22 8.55 2.81
C HIS A 24 -5.58 8.94 2.20
N LEU A 25 -6.13 10.09 2.59
CA LEU A 25 -7.38 10.61 2.02
C LEU A 25 -7.17 11.11 0.59
N ALA A 26 -6.07 11.82 0.33
CA ALA A 26 -5.73 12.33 -0.99
C ALA A 26 -5.62 11.21 -2.04
N TYR A 27 -4.89 10.14 -1.71
CA TYR A 27 -4.74 8.98 -2.60
C TYR A 27 -6.02 8.14 -2.70
N PHE A 28 -6.71 7.89 -1.58
CA PHE A 28 -7.89 7.02 -1.57
C PHE A 28 -9.06 7.63 -2.34
N HIS A 29 -9.30 8.92 -2.14
CA HIS A 29 -10.38 9.65 -2.80
C HIS A 29 -9.97 10.31 -4.13
N VAL A 30 -8.68 10.20 -4.50
CA VAL A 30 -8.09 10.88 -5.66
C VAL A 30 -8.50 12.35 -5.67
N ALA A 31 -8.12 13.02 -4.59
CA ALA A 31 -8.49 14.39 -4.25
C ALA A 31 -7.22 15.22 -4.01
N LEU A 32 -7.19 16.43 -4.56
CA LEU A 32 -6.02 17.31 -4.52
C LEU A 32 -6.47 18.75 -4.25
N PRO A 33 -6.13 19.34 -3.09
CA PRO A 33 -6.26 20.78 -2.90
C PRO A 33 -5.37 21.52 -3.91
N ILE A 34 -5.94 22.45 -4.67
CA ILE A 34 -5.22 23.14 -5.77
C ILE A 34 -5.20 24.66 -5.64
N ALA A 35 -6.17 25.25 -4.97
CA ALA A 35 -6.22 26.69 -4.71
C ALA A 35 -7.00 26.96 -3.42
N GLU A 36 -6.71 28.08 -2.79
CA GLU A 36 -7.45 28.63 -1.66
C GLU A 36 -7.83 30.06 -2.03
N ASP A 37 -9.10 30.39 -1.87
CA ASP A 37 -9.63 31.74 -2.06
C ASP A 37 -10.52 32.08 -0.86
N ASP A 38 -10.16 33.15 -0.15
CA ASP A 38 -10.72 33.53 1.16
C ASP A 38 -10.82 32.33 2.14
N ASP A 39 -12.03 31.86 2.41
CA ASP A 39 -12.34 30.73 3.32
C ASP A 39 -12.68 29.42 2.58
N THR A 40 -12.48 29.37 1.26
CA THR A 40 -12.90 28.24 0.42
C THR A 40 -11.72 27.57 -0.29
N LEU A 41 -11.62 26.25 -0.16
CA LEU A 41 -10.62 25.44 -0.83
C LEU A 41 -11.15 24.89 -2.15
N THR A 42 -10.45 25.14 -3.25
CA THR A 42 -10.71 24.43 -4.49
C THR A 42 -9.98 23.09 -4.46
N VAL A 43 -10.72 22.00 -4.61
CA VAL A 43 -10.21 20.63 -4.59
C VAL A 43 -10.53 19.94 -5.90
N ALA A 44 -9.50 19.45 -6.59
CA ALA A 44 -9.63 18.63 -7.77
C ALA A 44 -9.97 17.18 -7.38
N PHE A 45 -10.98 16.61 -8.03
CA PHE A 45 -11.43 15.23 -7.84
C PHE A 45 -11.48 14.49 -9.17
N ALA A 46 -11.19 13.18 -9.13
CA ALA A 46 -11.55 12.29 -10.23
C ALA A 46 -13.08 12.18 -10.42
N GLN A 47 -13.82 12.17 -9.30
CA GLN A 47 -15.29 12.03 -9.26
C GLN A 47 -15.92 13.08 -8.32
N PRO A 48 -16.04 14.35 -8.74
CA PRO A 48 -16.54 15.45 -7.91
C PRO A 48 -18.01 15.30 -7.48
N ASP A 49 -18.81 14.48 -8.18
CA ASP A 49 -20.23 14.29 -7.84
C ASP A 49 -20.44 13.41 -6.60
N ASN A 50 -19.42 12.68 -6.14
CA ASN A 50 -19.50 11.85 -4.94
C ASN A 50 -19.61 12.72 -3.67
N ARG A 51 -20.84 12.89 -3.20
CA ARG A 51 -21.16 13.74 -2.04
C ARG A 51 -20.51 13.25 -0.74
N ALA A 52 -20.52 11.95 -0.49
CA ALA A 52 -19.93 11.38 0.72
C ALA A 52 -18.42 11.63 0.79
N THR A 53 -17.72 11.48 -0.35
CA THR A 53 -16.30 11.83 -0.46
C THR A 53 -16.07 13.32 -0.22
N ARG A 54 -16.90 14.20 -0.78
CA ARG A 54 -16.75 15.65 -0.56
C ARG A 54 -16.91 16.03 0.91
N GLU A 55 -17.98 15.56 1.57
CA GLU A 55 -18.24 15.85 2.99
C GLU A 55 -17.09 15.34 3.89
N LEU A 56 -16.53 14.17 3.58
CA LEU A 56 -15.38 13.63 4.30
C LEU A 56 -14.13 14.51 4.14
N ILE A 57 -13.83 14.92 2.90
CA ILE A 57 -12.65 15.74 2.58
C ILE A 57 -12.79 17.15 3.15
N GLU A 58 -13.99 17.74 3.09
CA GLU A 58 -14.32 19.02 3.71
C GLU A 58 -14.11 18.98 5.23
N GLY A 59 -14.59 17.91 5.89
CA GLY A 59 -14.36 17.69 7.31
C GLY A 59 -12.88 17.52 7.68
N ALA A 60 -12.09 16.85 6.82
CA ALA A 60 -10.66 16.67 7.03
C ALA A 60 -9.85 17.96 6.85
N LEU A 61 -10.27 18.83 5.92
CA LEU A 61 -9.60 20.10 5.63
C LEU A 61 -10.03 21.24 6.56
N GLY A 62 -11.19 21.10 7.21
CA GLY A 62 -11.73 22.11 8.11
C GLY A 62 -12.22 23.39 7.43
N SER A 63 -12.37 23.37 6.10
CA SER A 63 -12.82 24.51 5.29
C SER A 63 -13.79 24.05 4.21
N PRO A 64 -14.81 24.86 3.85
CA PRO A 64 -15.67 24.62 2.70
C PRO A 64 -14.87 24.34 1.43
N ILE A 65 -15.36 23.41 0.61
CA ILE A 65 -14.68 23.03 -0.63
C ILE A 65 -15.50 23.31 -1.90
N VAL A 66 -14.82 23.79 -2.94
CA VAL A 66 -15.32 23.83 -4.31
C VAL A 66 -14.68 22.68 -5.09
N ALA A 67 -15.51 21.75 -5.54
CA ALA A 67 -15.05 20.56 -6.27
C ALA A 67 -14.91 20.86 -7.77
N VAL A 68 -13.71 20.66 -8.31
CA VAL A 68 -13.45 20.67 -9.75
C VAL A 68 -13.12 19.26 -10.23
N ARG A 69 -13.39 18.96 -11.51
CA ARG A 69 -13.06 17.66 -12.09
C ARG A 69 -11.64 17.69 -12.63
N SER A 70 -10.83 16.68 -12.34
CA SER A 70 -9.58 16.45 -13.06
C SER A 70 -9.38 14.97 -13.33
N ARG A 71 -8.39 14.63 -14.16
CA ARG A 71 -8.10 13.23 -14.46
C ARG A 71 -7.35 12.59 -13.30
N SER A 72 -7.66 11.31 -13.04
CA SER A 72 -7.07 10.58 -11.92
C SER A 72 -5.55 10.47 -12.03
N ASP A 73 -5.02 10.27 -13.24
CA ASP A 73 -3.59 10.18 -13.51
C ASP A 73 -2.86 11.52 -13.30
N ASP A 74 -3.48 12.64 -13.70
CA ASP A 74 -2.97 13.99 -13.43
C ASP A 74 -2.89 14.24 -11.91
N ILE A 75 -3.97 13.95 -11.17
CA ILE A 75 -4.01 14.11 -9.71
C ILE A 75 -2.93 13.26 -9.06
N LEU A 76 -2.90 11.96 -9.34
CA LEU A 76 -1.94 11.03 -8.76
C LEU A 76 -0.49 11.43 -9.07
N GLY A 77 -0.21 11.96 -10.26
CA GLY A 77 1.11 12.45 -10.63
C GLY A 77 1.57 13.66 -9.82
N VAL A 78 0.65 14.55 -9.41
CA VAL A 78 0.96 15.65 -8.50
C VAL A 78 1.17 15.14 -7.07
N LEU A 79 0.30 14.26 -6.59
CA LEU A 79 0.46 13.65 -5.26
C LEU A 79 1.81 12.91 -5.14
N ASP A 80 2.19 12.15 -6.18
CA ASP A 80 3.46 11.43 -6.19
C ASP A 80 4.64 12.41 -6.02
N ARG A 81 4.62 13.58 -6.69
CA ARG A 81 5.67 14.61 -6.55
C ARG A 81 5.69 15.27 -5.17
N VAL A 82 4.55 15.75 -4.68
CA VAL A 82 4.47 16.53 -3.43
C VAL A 82 4.85 15.71 -2.20
N TRP A 83 4.49 14.43 -2.17
CA TRP A 83 4.81 13.54 -1.05
C TRP A 83 6.15 12.81 -1.20
N GLN A 84 6.80 12.87 -2.37
CA GLN A 84 8.20 12.46 -2.50
C GLN A 84 9.16 13.49 -1.86
N ASP A 85 8.83 14.79 -1.89
CA ASP A 85 9.68 15.90 -1.44
C ASP A 85 9.47 16.35 0.03
N VAL A 86 9.06 15.45 0.93
CA VAL A 86 8.95 15.80 2.36
C VAL A 86 10.27 15.46 3.05
N ASP A 87 10.91 16.48 3.67
CA ASP A 87 11.91 16.32 4.73
C ASP A 87 11.25 15.59 5.90
N LEU A 88 11.20 14.27 5.79
CA LEU A 88 10.68 13.43 6.85
C LEU A 88 11.72 13.38 7.95
N PRO A 89 11.32 13.47 9.24
CA PRO A 89 12.25 13.24 10.33
C PRO A 89 12.94 11.88 10.12
N GLU A 90 14.21 11.74 10.53
CA GLU A 90 15.05 10.55 10.30
C GLU A 90 14.22 9.27 10.35
N ARG A 91 13.87 8.76 9.16
CA ARG A 91 12.99 7.62 8.98
C ARG A 91 13.71 6.39 9.50
N ALA A 92 13.07 5.60 10.35
CA ALA A 92 13.76 4.49 10.98
C ALA A 92 12.99 3.16 10.97
N ILE A 93 13.78 2.09 11.05
CA ILE A 93 13.32 0.71 11.20
C ILE A 93 13.33 0.36 12.69
N TYR A 94 12.18 -0.01 13.22
CA TYR A 94 12.05 -0.48 14.60
C TYR A 94 11.91 -1.99 14.65
N LEU A 95 12.59 -2.61 15.62
CA LEU A 95 12.50 -4.04 15.87
C LEU A 95 11.63 -4.31 17.09
N TRP A 96 10.76 -5.31 17.00
CA TRP A 96 9.95 -5.74 18.12
C TRP A 96 9.79 -7.26 18.20
N SER A 97 9.86 -7.79 19.41
CA SER A 97 9.38 -9.13 19.73
C SER A 97 8.95 -9.19 21.19
N SER A 98 7.96 -10.03 21.50
CA SER A 98 7.58 -10.35 22.87
C SER A 98 8.59 -11.25 23.59
N ASP A 99 9.54 -11.85 22.86
CA ASP A 99 10.59 -12.72 23.40
C ASP A 99 11.98 -12.09 23.16
N PRO A 100 12.77 -11.78 24.20
CA PRO A 100 14.13 -11.25 24.08
C PRO A 100 15.08 -12.12 23.23
N LEU A 101 14.94 -13.45 23.28
CA LEU A 101 15.78 -14.36 22.48
C LEU A 101 15.42 -14.27 21.00
N ARG A 102 14.12 -14.14 20.70
CA ARG A 102 13.64 -13.89 19.34
C ARG A 102 14.05 -12.53 18.84
N LEU A 103 14.13 -11.51 19.70
CA LEU A 103 14.59 -10.17 19.32
C LEU A 103 16.05 -10.19 18.79
N GLN A 104 16.94 -10.98 19.38
CA GLN A 104 18.32 -11.14 18.86
C GLN A 104 18.34 -11.83 17.49
N THR A 105 17.53 -12.88 17.33
CA THR A 105 17.41 -13.59 16.05
C THR A 105 16.79 -12.71 14.97
N LEU A 106 15.81 -11.89 15.35
CA LEU A 106 15.18 -10.89 14.50
C LEU A 106 16.16 -9.80 14.09
N SER A 107 17.00 -9.31 15.00
CA SER A 107 18.08 -8.37 14.67
C SER A 107 19.03 -8.96 13.62
N SER A 108 19.38 -10.23 13.76
CA SER A 108 20.20 -10.94 12.76
C SER A 108 19.49 -11.11 11.40
N TYR A 109 18.17 -11.30 11.39
CA TYR A 109 17.37 -11.31 10.17
C TYR A 109 17.35 -9.93 9.50
N VAL A 110 17.09 -8.87 10.27
CA VAL A 110 17.04 -7.48 9.79
C VAL A 110 18.37 -7.09 9.17
N ALA A 111 19.48 -7.32 9.86
CA ALA A 111 20.82 -7.02 9.33
C ALA A 111 21.14 -7.77 8.02
N ARG A 112 20.57 -8.96 7.80
CA ARG A 112 20.81 -9.80 6.61
C ARG A 112 19.86 -9.50 5.45
N VAL A 113 18.65 -9.05 5.74
CA VAL A 113 17.57 -8.96 4.75
C VAL A 113 17.07 -7.53 4.60
N VAL A 114 16.70 -6.89 5.71
CA VAL A 114 16.04 -5.59 5.69
C VAL A 114 17.06 -4.46 5.52
N THR A 115 18.17 -4.46 6.26
CA THR A 115 19.22 -3.43 6.12
C THR A 115 19.82 -3.40 4.72
N PRO A 116 20.15 -4.53 4.07
CA PRO A 116 20.60 -4.48 2.68
C PRO A 116 19.52 -3.98 1.71
N ALA A 117 18.23 -4.25 2.01
CA ALA A 117 17.13 -3.73 1.20
C ALA A 117 16.94 -2.22 1.35
N TYR A 118 17.21 -1.65 2.54
CA TYR A 118 17.02 -0.23 2.86
C TYR A 118 18.24 0.34 3.62
N PRO A 119 19.39 0.48 2.94
CA PRO A 119 20.65 0.88 3.58
C PRO A 119 20.61 2.30 4.17
N GLU A 120 19.70 3.14 3.70
CA GLU A 120 19.51 4.53 4.14
C GLU A 120 18.74 4.66 5.46
N LEU A 121 18.06 3.60 5.91
CA LEU A 121 17.21 3.68 7.09
C LEU A 121 17.96 3.23 8.35
N PRO A 122 18.17 4.11 9.36
CA PRO A 122 18.69 3.70 10.65
C PRO A 122 17.80 2.67 11.33
N MET A 123 18.42 1.83 12.15
CA MET A 123 17.78 0.72 12.83
C MET A 123 17.81 0.92 14.35
N TYR A 124 16.65 0.82 15.00
CA TYR A 124 16.52 0.89 16.45
C TYR A 124 15.75 -0.30 17.00
N ALA A 125 16.19 -0.83 18.15
CA ALA A 125 15.43 -1.83 18.89
C ALA A 125 14.44 -1.13 19.83
N ALA A 126 13.15 -1.42 19.70
CA ALA A 126 12.15 -0.92 20.64
C ALA A 126 12.20 -1.72 21.96
N PRO A 127 12.02 -1.07 23.13
CA PRO A 127 11.82 -1.78 24.39
C PRO A 127 10.58 -2.69 24.32
N LEU A 128 10.67 -3.90 24.90
CA LEU A 128 9.53 -4.80 25.07
C LEU A 128 8.34 -4.06 25.72
N GLY A 129 7.17 -4.10 25.07
CA GLY A 129 5.93 -3.46 25.54
C GLY A 129 5.64 -2.04 25.00
N SER A 130 6.59 -1.38 24.32
CA SER A 130 6.40 0.00 23.82
C SER A 130 5.79 0.10 22.42
N ALA A 131 5.96 -0.91 21.56
CA ALA A 131 5.66 -0.79 20.13
C ALA A 131 4.18 -0.57 19.76
N ILE A 132 3.25 -0.80 20.69
CA ILE A 132 1.82 -0.90 20.35
C ILE A 132 0.93 0.11 21.12
N GLY A 133 1.48 1.07 21.87
CA GLY A 133 0.57 2.01 22.54
C GLY A 133 1.10 3.21 23.33
N HIS A 134 2.40 3.50 23.35
CA HIS A 134 2.90 4.67 24.08
C HIS A 134 3.69 5.54 23.13
N THR A 135 2.99 6.55 22.59
CA THR A 135 3.46 7.57 21.64
C THR A 135 4.14 7.00 20.39
N PRO A 136 3.50 7.06 19.19
CA PRO A 136 4.23 6.85 17.94
C PRO A 136 5.50 7.68 18.00
N ASP A 137 6.67 7.06 17.99
CA ASP A 137 7.81 7.79 17.50
C ASP A 137 7.47 8.07 16.04
N THR A 138 7.12 9.32 15.74
CA THR A 138 6.66 9.77 14.41
C THR A 138 7.70 9.52 13.31
N ARG A 139 8.88 9.03 13.70
CA ARG A 139 10.02 8.60 12.88
C ARG A 139 9.91 7.16 12.35
N ALA A 140 9.13 6.30 13.00
CA ALA A 140 9.02 4.90 12.61
C ALA A 140 8.32 4.78 11.25
N VAL A 141 9.05 4.31 10.23
CA VAL A 141 8.48 4.03 8.90
C VAL A 141 8.22 2.54 8.68
N LEU A 142 8.96 1.69 9.39
CA LEU A 142 8.83 0.24 9.30
C LEU A 142 9.02 -0.39 10.69
N LEU A 143 8.02 -1.17 11.12
CA LEU A 143 8.12 -2.04 12.28
C LEU A 143 8.39 -3.47 11.80
N VAL A 144 9.60 -3.97 12.01
CA VAL A 144 9.93 -5.37 11.78
C VAL A 144 9.68 -6.13 13.08
N ALA A 145 8.75 -7.08 13.05
CA ALA A 145 8.25 -7.73 14.24
C ALA A 145 8.18 -9.25 14.10
N HIS A 146 8.30 -9.94 15.23
CA HIS A 146 8.05 -11.36 15.36
C HIS A 146 7.04 -11.63 16.47
N SER A 147 6.00 -12.41 16.17
CA SER A 147 5.02 -12.89 17.13
C SER A 147 4.56 -14.31 16.79
N ASP A 148 4.66 -15.20 17.79
CA ASP A 148 4.24 -16.60 17.67
C ASP A 148 2.70 -16.74 17.68
N THR A 149 1.98 -15.79 18.28
CA THR A 149 0.52 -15.88 18.45
C THR A 149 -0.25 -15.11 17.37
N PRO A 150 -1.38 -15.66 16.88
CA PRO A 150 -2.29 -14.93 15.98
C PRO A 150 -2.76 -13.59 16.55
N GLU A 151 -3.03 -13.54 17.85
CA GLU A 151 -3.50 -12.33 18.55
C GLU A 151 -2.41 -11.25 18.55
N GLY A 152 -1.15 -11.62 18.80
CA GLY A 152 -0.04 -10.67 18.78
C GLY A 152 0.23 -10.12 17.39
N ARG A 153 0.14 -10.96 16.34
CA ARG A 153 0.25 -10.49 14.94
C ARG A 153 -0.88 -9.55 14.56
N ARG A 154 -2.11 -9.84 14.98
CA ARG A 154 -3.27 -8.96 14.81
C ARG A 154 -3.09 -7.63 15.52
N ASP A 155 -2.69 -7.63 16.77
CA ASP A 155 -2.47 -6.40 17.54
C ASP A 155 -1.39 -5.52 16.89
N LEU A 156 -0.27 -6.12 16.47
CA LEU A 156 0.79 -5.43 15.70
C LEU A 156 0.26 -4.78 14.43
N VAL A 157 -0.44 -5.53 13.58
CA VAL A 157 -0.95 -4.99 12.31
C VAL A 157 -2.03 -3.95 12.55
N LEU A 158 -2.95 -4.13 13.50
CA LEU A 158 -4.06 -3.19 13.70
C LEU A 158 -3.65 -1.89 14.37
N ARG A 159 -2.58 -1.88 15.18
CA ARG A 159 -2.26 -0.72 16.04
C ARG A 159 -0.93 -0.05 15.72
N ALA A 160 -0.03 -0.70 14.99
CA ALA A 160 1.22 -0.05 14.60
C ALA A 160 0.93 1.19 13.73
N PRO A 161 1.55 2.35 13.98
CA PRO A 161 1.33 3.56 13.19
C PRO A 161 2.03 3.51 11.82
N ALA A 162 2.92 2.53 11.61
CA ALA A 162 3.79 2.39 10.45
C ALA A 162 3.52 1.10 9.67
N ALA A 163 4.22 0.90 8.53
CA ALA A 163 4.23 -0.39 7.85
C ALA A 163 4.77 -1.48 8.78
N VAL A 164 4.21 -2.70 8.69
CA VAL A 164 4.56 -3.82 9.57
C VAL A 164 5.12 -4.96 8.74
N TRP A 165 6.36 -5.35 9.00
CA TRP A 165 6.99 -6.56 8.48
C TRP A 165 6.97 -7.65 9.56
N LEU A 166 5.95 -8.50 9.51
CA LEU A 166 5.85 -9.69 10.35
C LEU A 166 6.75 -10.79 9.80
N VAL A 167 7.78 -11.18 10.54
CA VAL A 167 8.71 -12.25 10.15
C VAL A 167 8.35 -13.52 10.89
N ARG A 168 8.12 -14.61 10.14
CA ARG A 168 7.91 -15.95 10.70
C ARG A 168 9.21 -16.75 10.67
N ASP A 169 9.82 -16.82 9.49
CA ASP A 169 11.04 -17.58 9.27
C ASP A 169 12.26 -16.66 9.36
N LEU A 170 12.78 -16.52 10.57
CA LEU A 170 13.95 -15.72 10.90
C LEU A 170 15.27 -16.26 10.30
N ALA A 171 15.29 -17.53 9.86
CA ALA A 171 16.45 -18.16 9.26
C ALA A 171 16.48 -17.99 7.73
N SER A 172 15.32 -17.80 7.10
CA SER A 172 15.20 -17.68 5.65
C SER A 172 16.06 -16.55 5.04
N ARG A 173 16.43 -16.75 3.78
CA ARG A 173 16.91 -15.72 2.86
C ARG A 173 15.87 -15.59 1.75
N PRO A 174 15.09 -14.51 1.71
CA PRO A 174 13.99 -14.39 0.76
C PRO A 174 14.51 -14.36 -0.67
N ARG A 175 13.85 -15.12 -1.54
CA ARG A 175 14.10 -15.18 -2.99
C ARG A 175 12.84 -14.90 -3.79
N LYS A 176 11.65 -15.01 -3.18
CA LYS A 176 10.38 -14.77 -3.85
C LYS A 176 9.44 -13.90 -3.03
N VAL A 177 8.99 -12.83 -3.66
CA VAL A 177 8.00 -11.89 -3.14
C VAL A 177 6.69 -12.06 -3.91
N LEU A 178 5.59 -12.22 -3.17
CA LEU A 178 4.24 -12.13 -3.70
C LEU A 178 3.65 -10.76 -3.33
N ALA A 179 3.60 -9.84 -4.29
CA ALA A 179 2.94 -8.55 -4.15
C ALA A 179 1.46 -8.69 -4.51
N VAL A 180 0.57 -8.47 -3.56
CA VAL A 180 -0.87 -8.70 -3.73
C VAL A 180 -1.57 -7.39 -4.05
N LEU A 181 -2.22 -7.35 -5.22
CA LEU A 181 -3.11 -6.27 -5.64
C LEU A 181 -4.54 -6.58 -5.20
N ARG A 182 -5.14 -5.62 -4.51
CA ARG A 182 -6.52 -5.65 -4.04
C ARG A 182 -7.51 -5.10 -5.07
N GLY A 183 -7.01 -4.44 -6.12
CA GLY A 183 -7.86 -3.81 -7.14
C GLY A 183 -8.30 -2.40 -6.76
N THR A 184 -7.71 -1.82 -5.71
CA THR A 184 -8.06 -0.50 -5.17
C THR A 184 -6.83 0.40 -5.06
N GLN A 185 -7.04 1.72 -4.94
CA GLN A 185 -5.95 2.71 -4.92
C GLN A 185 -4.84 2.46 -3.89
N PRO A 186 -5.10 1.92 -2.68
CA PRO A 186 -4.05 1.59 -1.72
C PRO A 186 -2.93 0.69 -2.28
N ASP A 187 -3.18 -0.10 -3.31
CA ASP A 187 -2.14 -0.91 -3.98
C ASP A 187 -0.94 -0.06 -4.45
N ARG A 188 -1.12 1.24 -4.73
CA ARG A 188 0.01 2.13 -5.07
C ARG A 188 1.06 2.21 -3.95
N GLN A 189 0.68 1.99 -2.69
CA GLN A 189 1.60 1.99 -1.56
C GLN A 189 2.66 0.87 -1.65
N LEU A 190 2.42 -0.16 -2.48
CA LEU A 190 3.44 -1.16 -2.80
C LEU A 190 4.73 -0.53 -3.35
N LEU A 191 4.61 0.60 -4.06
CA LEU A 191 5.74 1.35 -4.62
C LEU A 191 6.65 1.98 -3.56
N THR A 192 6.19 2.08 -2.30
CA THR A 192 7.01 2.60 -1.20
C THR A 192 8.14 1.65 -0.83
N TRP A 193 7.90 0.33 -0.91
CA TRP A 193 8.81 -0.68 -0.36
C TRP A 193 9.33 -1.66 -1.42
N LEU A 194 8.53 -2.02 -2.42
CA LEU A 194 8.93 -2.98 -3.45
C LEU A 194 10.15 -2.59 -4.30
N PRO A 195 10.35 -1.31 -4.70
CA PRO A 195 11.48 -0.97 -5.56
C PRO A 195 12.82 -1.28 -4.90
N ALA A 196 13.00 -0.88 -3.64
CA ALA A 196 14.24 -1.10 -2.91
C ALA A 196 14.50 -2.60 -2.66
N LEU A 197 13.45 -3.37 -2.34
CA LEU A 197 13.56 -4.84 -2.28
C LEU A 197 14.04 -5.42 -3.61
N SER A 198 13.43 -5.00 -4.72
CA SER A 198 13.75 -5.52 -6.07
C SER A 198 15.16 -5.17 -6.52
N GLN A 199 15.64 -3.99 -6.15
CA GLN A 199 16.90 -3.42 -6.64
C GLN A 199 18.10 -3.89 -5.82
N ASN A 200 17.89 -4.07 -4.51
CA ASN A 200 18.98 -4.35 -3.57
C ASN A 200 19.07 -5.83 -3.18
N LEU A 201 18.04 -6.64 -3.46
CA LEU A 201 18.05 -8.08 -3.19
C LEU A 201 17.80 -8.89 -4.46
N PRO A 202 18.39 -10.11 -4.58
CA PRO A 202 18.15 -11.01 -5.70
C PRO A 202 16.81 -11.75 -5.53
N ILE A 203 15.70 -11.01 -5.60
CA ILE A 203 14.35 -11.52 -5.40
C ILE A 203 13.53 -11.53 -6.70
N GLU A 204 12.74 -12.59 -6.88
CA GLU A 204 11.70 -12.66 -7.88
C GLU A 204 10.42 -12.01 -7.36
N ILE A 205 9.87 -11.04 -8.09
CA ILE A 205 8.59 -10.41 -7.75
C ILE A 205 7.47 -11.01 -8.61
N ILE A 206 6.44 -11.53 -7.94
CA ILE A 206 5.19 -11.96 -8.54
C ILE A 206 4.09 -11.02 -8.07
N VAL A 207 3.44 -10.33 -9.00
CA VAL A 207 2.30 -9.44 -8.71
C VAL A 207 1.02 -10.25 -8.90
N LEU A 208 0.32 -10.55 -7.82
CA LEU A 208 -0.94 -11.29 -7.84
C LEU A 208 -2.12 -10.32 -7.93
N ALA A 209 -3.02 -10.56 -8.86
CA ALA A 209 -4.33 -9.93 -8.90
C ALA A 209 -5.44 -10.99 -8.87
N ALA A 210 -6.46 -10.73 -8.06
CA ALA A 210 -7.66 -11.54 -8.01
C ALA A 210 -8.73 -10.96 -8.94
N ALA A 211 -9.49 -11.85 -9.55
CA ALA A 211 -10.39 -11.51 -10.62
C ALA A 211 -11.73 -12.23 -10.36
N THR A 212 -12.72 -11.53 -9.82
CA THR A 212 -14.04 -12.12 -9.60
C THR A 212 -14.82 -12.07 -10.91
N PRO A 213 -15.29 -13.21 -11.46
CA PRO A 213 -16.10 -13.19 -12.66
C PRO A 213 -17.41 -12.43 -12.42
N ALA A 214 -17.84 -11.62 -13.40
CA ALA A 214 -19.16 -11.02 -13.39
C ALA A 214 -20.25 -12.12 -13.34
N ALA A 215 -21.33 -11.87 -12.59
CA ALA A 215 -22.44 -12.80 -12.41
C ALA A 215 -23.05 -13.27 -13.74
N ASP A 216 -23.01 -12.40 -14.75
CA ASP A 216 -23.64 -12.60 -16.06
C ASP A 216 -22.74 -13.36 -17.04
N ALA A 217 -21.51 -13.70 -16.64
CA ALA A 217 -20.52 -14.33 -17.53
C ALA A 217 -20.65 -15.86 -17.61
N SER A 218 -21.72 -16.47 -17.08
CA SER A 218 -21.85 -17.94 -16.95
C SER A 218 -22.04 -18.70 -18.27
N GLY A 219 -22.10 -18.01 -19.42
CA GLY A 219 -22.17 -18.63 -20.76
C GLY A 219 -21.06 -18.24 -21.74
N SER A 220 -20.14 -17.34 -21.36
CA SER A 220 -19.09 -16.84 -22.26
C SER A 220 -17.88 -17.78 -22.28
N PRO A 221 -17.23 -17.99 -23.45
CA PRO A 221 -15.97 -18.74 -23.54
C PRO A 221 -14.93 -18.16 -22.58
N LEU A 222 -14.09 -19.02 -21.97
CA LEU A 222 -13.05 -18.62 -21.01
C LEU A 222 -12.19 -17.45 -21.52
N ILE A 223 -11.77 -17.51 -22.79
CA ILE A 223 -10.95 -16.45 -23.41
C ILE A 223 -11.66 -15.10 -23.39
N SER A 224 -12.97 -15.07 -23.66
CA SER A 224 -13.76 -13.84 -23.64
C SER A 224 -13.90 -13.28 -22.23
N ARG A 225 -13.99 -14.15 -21.21
CA ARG A 225 -14.03 -13.71 -19.79
C ARG A 225 -12.72 -13.03 -19.40
N PHE A 226 -11.57 -13.64 -19.73
CA PHE A 226 -10.25 -13.05 -19.45
C PHE A 226 -10.02 -11.73 -20.20
N ALA A 227 -10.40 -11.67 -21.49
CA ALA A 227 -10.24 -10.46 -22.29
C ALA A 227 -11.02 -9.27 -21.71
N VAL A 228 -12.24 -9.50 -21.21
CA VAL A 228 -13.04 -8.47 -20.55
C VAL A 228 -12.38 -8.00 -19.25
N MET A 229 -11.83 -8.90 -18.43
CA MET A 229 -11.18 -8.54 -17.16
C MET A 229 -9.92 -7.71 -17.32
N LEU A 230 -9.20 -7.91 -18.43
CA LEU A 230 -8.01 -7.15 -18.78
C LEU A 230 -8.32 -5.89 -19.59
N SER A 231 -9.58 -5.67 -19.97
CA SER A 231 -9.98 -4.48 -20.71
C SER A 231 -9.79 -3.23 -19.85
N PRO A 232 -9.15 -2.16 -20.37
CA PRO A 232 -9.00 -0.90 -19.67
C PRO A 232 -10.36 -0.22 -19.36
N ASP A 233 -11.45 -0.67 -19.98
CA ASP A 233 -12.80 -0.16 -19.73
C ASP A 233 -13.42 -0.73 -18.44
N THR A 234 -12.81 -1.76 -17.85
CA THR A 234 -13.23 -2.30 -16.55
C THR A 234 -12.42 -1.67 -15.41
N PRO A 235 -13.00 -1.50 -14.20
CA PRO A 235 -12.25 -0.97 -13.06
C PRO A 235 -10.98 -1.77 -12.74
N LEU A 236 -11.05 -3.10 -12.82
CA LEU A 236 -9.90 -3.98 -12.60
C LEU A 236 -8.84 -3.80 -13.69
N GLY A 237 -9.23 -3.83 -14.97
CA GLY A 237 -8.29 -3.67 -16.07
C GLY A 237 -7.63 -2.28 -16.10
N ALA A 238 -8.38 -1.22 -15.81
CA ALA A 238 -7.86 0.14 -15.63
C ALA A 238 -6.84 0.20 -14.49
N HIS A 239 -7.15 -0.41 -13.35
CA HIS A 239 -6.25 -0.47 -12.20
C HIS A 239 -4.97 -1.26 -12.49
N LEU A 240 -5.08 -2.44 -13.12
CA LEU A 240 -3.94 -3.25 -13.54
C LEU A 240 -3.05 -2.51 -14.53
N ALA A 241 -3.65 -1.80 -15.49
CA ALA A 241 -2.90 -0.97 -16.45
C ALA A 241 -2.12 0.15 -15.73
N SER A 242 -2.77 0.84 -14.78
CA SER A 242 -2.14 1.89 -13.95
C SER A 242 -0.99 1.34 -13.10
N MET A 243 -1.20 0.23 -12.38
CA MET A 243 -0.16 -0.40 -11.57
C MET A 243 1.01 -0.91 -12.42
N ARG A 244 0.74 -1.47 -13.61
CA ARG A 244 1.79 -1.89 -14.55
C ARG A 244 2.66 -0.71 -14.99
N GLN A 245 2.06 0.44 -15.32
CA GLN A 245 2.80 1.65 -15.66
C GLN A 245 3.64 2.14 -14.48
N ALA A 246 3.08 2.14 -13.27
CA ALA A 246 3.78 2.57 -12.07
C ALA A 246 4.97 1.65 -11.73
N PHE A 247 4.79 0.32 -11.81
CA PHE A 247 5.88 -0.64 -11.63
C PHE A 247 6.98 -0.50 -12.69
N ALA A 248 6.61 -0.25 -13.95
CA ALA A 248 7.58 0.00 -15.02
C ALA A 248 8.42 1.27 -14.75
N ARG A 249 7.79 2.37 -14.31
CA ARG A 249 8.49 3.61 -13.93
C ARG A 249 9.43 3.38 -12.74
N ALA A 250 9.02 2.59 -11.76
CA ALA A 250 9.82 2.21 -10.61
C ALA A 250 10.88 1.12 -10.90
N ARG A 251 10.99 0.66 -12.16
CA ARG A 251 11.91 -0.40 -12.61
C ARG A 251 11.76 -1.71 -11.81
N ILE A 252 10.53 -2.03 -11.41
CA ILE A 252 10.21 -3.30 -10.78
C ILE A 252 10.10 -4.36 -11.88
N HIS A 253 11.01 -5.33 -11.86
CA HIS A 253 10.99 -6.46 -12.77
C HIS A 253 10.29 -7.65 -12.12
N GLY A 254 9.34 -8.26 -12.82
CA GLY A 254 8.55 -9.36 -12.30
C GLY A 254 7.51 -9.85 -13.28
N ARG A 255 6.63 -10.73 -12.81
CA ARG A 255 5.52 -11.26 -13.59
C ARG A 255 4.19 -11.02 -12.88
N VAL A 256 3.14 -10.81 -13.66
CA VAL A 256 1.77 -10.69 -13.16
C VAL A 256 1.12 -12.06 -13.19
N LEU A 257 0.53 -12.46 -12.07
CA LEU A 257 -0.28 -13.66 -11.92
C LEU A 257 -1.73 -13.22 -11.70
N LEU A 258 -2.61 -13.52 -12.65
CA LEU A 258 -4.06 -13.28 -12.51
C LEU A 258 -4.73 -14.59 -12.12
N ARG A 259 -5.58 -14.58 -11.08
CA ARG A 259 -6.35 -15.76 -10.65
C ARG A 259 -7.82 -15.40 -10.50
N GLU A 260 -8.69 -16.30 -10.95
CA GLU A 260 -10.13 -16.17 -10.72
C GLU A 260 -10.47 -16.44 -9.24
N GLY A 261 -11.53 -15.79 -8.76
CA GLY A 261 -12.05 -15.94 -7.40
C GLY A 261 -11.79 -14.74 -6.50
N THR A 262 -12.13 -14.88 -5.22
CA THR A 262 -11.89 -13.85 -4.21
C THR A 262 -10.39 -13.65 -3.96
N LEU A 263 -10.01 -12.52 -3.39
CA LEU A 263 -8.61 -12.24 -3.05
C LEU A 263 -8.00 -13.32 -2.15
N ALA A 264 -8.74 -13.79 -1.15
CA ALA A 264 -8.28 -14.82 -0.23
C ALA A 264 -8.01 -16.16 -0.96
N GLU A 265 -8.91 -16.58 -1.85
CA GLU A 265 -8.74 -17.81 -2.65
C GLU A 265 -7.57 -17.68 -3.64
N ALA A 266 -7.43 -16.52 -4.27
CA ALA A 266 -6.33 -16.22 -5.17
C ALA A 266 -4.97 -16.31 -4.44
N VAL A 267 -4.85 -15.65 -3.28
CA VAL A 267 -3.65 -15.67 -2.43
C VAL A 267 -3.35 -17.08 -1.93
N TYR A 268 -4.35 -17.77 -1.37
CA TYR A 268 -4.19 -19.12 -0.87
C TYR A 268 -3.67 -20.07 -1.95
N GLY A 269 -4.29 -20.06 -3.13
CA GLY A 269 -3.82 -20.94 -4.19
C GLY A 269 -2.46 -20.53 -4.75
N ALA A 270 -2.13 -19.24 -4.84
CA ALA A 270 -0.79 -18.81 -5.27
C ALA A 270 0.31 -19.32 -4.32
N VAL A 271 0.08 -19.19 -3.01
CA VAL A 271 1.00 -19.65 -1.95
C VAL A 271 1.03 -21.19 -1.85
N ARG A 272 -0.07 -21.87 -2.20
CA ARG A 272 -0.11 -23.34 -2.28
C ARG A 272 0.69 -23.87 -3.46
N ASP A 273 0.56 -23.22 -4.62
CA ASP A 273 1.15 -23.69 -5.87
C ASP A 273 2.67 -23.39 -5.90
N SER A 274 3.14 -22.38 -5.15
CA SER A 274 4.56 -22.05 -5.05
C SER A 274 4.91 -21.47 -3.67
N PRO A 275 6.02 -21.89 -3.03
CA PRO A 275 6.45 -21.30 -1.77
C PRO A 275 6.80 -19.82 -1.98
N VAL A 276 6.35 -18.99 -1.04
CA VAL A 276 6.53 -17.53 -1.01
C VAL A 276 7.30 -17.17 0.24
N ASP A 277 8.38 -16.40 0.10
CA ASP A 277 9.20 -16.00 1.23
C ASP A 277 8.64 -14.74 1.90
N ILE A 278 8.14 -13.78 1.11
CA ILE A 278 7.53 -12.55 1.62
C ILE A 278 6.24 -12.30 0.84
N MET A 279 5.13 -12.12 1.56
CA MET A 279 3.90 -11.56 0.99
C MET A 279 3.84 -10.06 1.29
N VAL A 280 3.55 -9.24 0.30
CA VAL A 280 3.44 -7.77 0.45
C VAL A 280 2.05 -7.33 0.03
N LEU A 281 1.38 -6.53 0.85
CA LEU A 281 0.05 -6.00 0.55
C LEU A 281 -0.20 -4.66 1.22
N ALA A 282 -0.99 -3.81 0.57
CA ALA A 282 -1.41 -2.53 1.12
C ALA A 282 -2.68 -2.66 1.99
N ALA A 283 -2.74 -1.87 3.06
CA ALA A 283 -3.90 -1.72 3.93
C ALA A 283 -4.76 -0.54 3.48
N GLU A 284 -6.08 -0.73 3.48
CA GLU A 284 -7.07 0.33 3.20
C GLU A 284 -7.33 1.25 4.40
N SER A 285 -6.96 0.80 5.61
CA SER A 285 -7.13 1.49 6.89
C SER A 285 -6.10 0.91 7.86
N GLN A 286 -6.49 0.54 9.06
CA GLN A 286 -5.62 -0.10 10.06
C GLN A 286 -5.18 -1.52 9.69
N GLY A 287 -5.67 -2.10 8.58
CA GLY A 287 -5.17 -3.37 8.05
C GLY A 287 -5.97 -4.61 8.46
N ALA A 288 -7.22 -4.48 8.92
CA ALA A 288 -8.09 -5.61 9.31
C ALA A 288 -8.21 -6.68 8.20
N THR A 289 -8.60 -6.28 6.98
CA THR A 289 -8.67 -7.22 5.84
C THR A 289 -7.31 -7.80 5.50
N SER A 290 -6.25 -7.00 5.59
CA SER A 290 -4.88 -7.43 5.27
C SER A 290 -4.40 -8.51 6.25
N ILE A 291 -4.66 -8.35 7.56
CA ILE A 291 -4.26 -9.35 8.55
C ILE A 291 -5.07 -10.64 8.41
N ASP A 292 -6.36 -10.58 8.06
CA ASP A 292 -7.13 -11.80 7.84
C ASP A 292 -6.59 -12.63 6.66
N VAL A 293 -6.17 -11.98 5.58
CA VAL A 293 -5.48 -12.64 4.47
C VAL A 293 -4.13 -13.22 4.92
N VAL A 294 -3.34 -12.46 5.69
CA VAL A 294 -2.05 -12.92 6.24
C VAL A 294 -2.22 -14.15 7.12
N GLU A 295 -3.15 -14.14 8.07
CA GLU A 295 -3.40 -15.26 8.98
C GLU A 295 -3.84 -16.52 8.22
N HIS A 296 -4.63 -16.37 7.16
CA HIS A 296 -5.08 -17.49 6.35
C HIS A 296 -3.94 -18.24 5.65
N VAL A 297 -2.83 -17.56 5.35
CA VAL A 297 -1.65 -18.17 4.70
C VAL A 297 -0.38 -18.14 5.56
N TRP A 298 -0.46 -17.70 6.82
CA TRP A 298 0.71 -17.51 7.69
C TRP A 298 1.55 -18.78 7.82
N GLY A 299 0.90 -19.96 7.86
CA GLY A 299 1.55 -21.26 7.88
C GLY A 299 2.34 -21.63 6.61
N ARG A 300 2.28 -20.82 5.55
CA ARG A 300 2.93 -21.11 4.24
C ARG A 300 3.84 -20.00 3.72
N ILE A 301 3.91 -18.84 4.37
CA ILE A 301 4.75 -17.71 3.95
C ILE A 301 5.89 -17.46 4.95
N GLY A 302 7.09 -17.07 4.49
CA GLY A 302 8.22 -16.76 5.39
C GLY A 302 8.02 -15.46 6.19
N ALA A 303 7.34 -14.48 5.62
CA ALA A 303 7.03 -13.20 6.22
C ALA A 303 5.86 -12.50 5.51
N ALA A 304 5.28 -11.49 6.16
CA ALA A 304 4.29 -10.60 5.58
C ALA A 304 4.66 -9.13 5.83
N LEU A 305 4.69 -8.32 4.77
CA LEU A 305 4.83 -6.87 4.83
C LEU A 305 3.47 -6.22 4.53
N VAL A 306 2.84 -5.70 5.58
CA VAL A 306 1.58 -4.95 5.49
C VAL A 306 1.91 -3.46 5.46
N ILE A 307 1.66 -2.82 4.32
CA ILE A 307 1.95 -1.41 4.11
C ILE A 307 0.73 -0.61 4.52
N LYS A 308 0.92 0.34 5.44
CA LYS A 308 -0.13 1.25 5.87
C LYS A 308 -0.01 2.57 5.13
N ALA A 309 -1.15 3.18 4.83
CA ALA A 309 -1.17 4.56 4.38
C ALA A 309 -0.62 5.43 5.50
N HIS A 310 0.28 6.38 5.19
CA HIS A 310 0.74 7.35 6.17
C HIS A 310 -0.49 8.07 6.75
N ALA A 311 -0.74 7.87 8.04
CA ALA A 311 -1.77 8.58 8.79
C ALA A 311 -1.45 10.08 8.78
#